data_AF-A0A437UN42-F1
#
_entry.id   AF-A0A437UN42-F1
#
_cell.length_a   1.000
_cell.length_b   1.000
_cell.length_c   1.000
_cell.angle_alpha   90.00
_cell.angle_beta   90.00
_cell.angle_gamma   90.00
#
_symmetry.space_group_name_H-M   'P 1'
#
loop_
_entity.id
_entity.type
_entity.pdbx_description
1 polymer ?
#
loop_
_entity_poly.entity_id
_entity_poly.type
_entity_poly.pdbx_seq_one_letter_code
_entity_poly.pdbx_strand_id
1 'polypeptide(L)'
;MVNAKPIDKKKIVKTFLVQLKTEVRAGNFRVIKRKSESRDYLREFGWTPSNFFDFLCENLTYEDWLNGPVNDLNGTPGNIWEFGKHINGIEFYIKIKEYSGVKCLSFHEARKPCVYHLKGK
;
A
#
# COMPACT_ATOMS: atom_id res chain seq x y z
N MET A 1 -6.99 -33.99 5.72
CA MET A 1 -6.13 -32.80 5.64
C MET A 1 -6.28 -32.20 4.26
N VAL A 2 -7.02 -31.10 4.12
CA VAL A 2 -7.14 -30.40 2.83
C VAL A 2 -5.84 -29.64 2.59
N ASN A 3 -5.01 -30.15 1.68
CA ASN A 3 -3.89 -29.39 1.12
C ASN A 3 -4.48 -28.19 0.38
N ALA A 4 -4.59 -27.05 1.06
CA ALA A 4 -4.89 -25.79 0.41
C ALA A 4 -3.82 -25.57 -0.66
N LYS A 5 -4.24 -25.45 -1.93
CA LYS A 5 -3.35 -25.06 -3.02
C LYS A 5 -2.59 -23.79 -2.59
N PRO A 6 -1.28 -23.67 -2.92
CA PRO A 6 -0.54 -22.45 -2.65
C PRO A 6 -1.35 -21.28 -3.19
N ILE A 7 -1.74 -20.38 -2.30
CA ILE A 7 -2.41 -19.16 -2.69
C ILE A 7 -1.47 -18.41 -3.62
N ASP A 8 -1.91 -18.16 -4.85
CA ASP A 8 -1.16 -17.34 -5.79
C ASP A 8 -1.16 -15.89 -5.28
N LYS A 9 -0.12 -15.57 -4.49
CA LYS A 9 0.09 -14.25 -3.90
C LYS A 9 0.10 -13.16 -4.97
N LYS A 10 0.72 -13.42 -6.12
CA LYS A 10 0.76 -12.46 -7.23
C LYS A 10 -0.63 -12.16 -7.74
N LYS A 11 -1.49 -13.17 -7.90
CA LYS A 11 -2.90 -12.98 -8.25
C LYS A 11 -3.66 -12.17 -7.18
N ILE A 12 -3.50 -12.49 -5.90
CA ILE A 12 -4.14 -11.74 -4.81
C ILE A 12 -3.74 -10.27 -4.80
N VAL A 13 -2.45 -9.99 -4.91
CA VAL A 13 -1.94 -8.61 -4.93
C VAL A 13 -2.48 -7.87 -6.16
N LYS A 14 -2.50 -8.51 -7.34
CA LYS A 14 -3.10 -7.92 -8.54
C LYS A 14 -4.58 -7.59 -8.35
N THR A 15 -5.35 -8.48 -7.73
CA THR A 15 -6.76 -8.22 -7.41
C THR A 15 -6.90 -6.98 -6.51
N PHE A 16 -6.08 -6.88 -5.46
CA PHE A 16 -6.08 -5.69 -4.60
C PHE A 16 -5.70 -4.41 -5.36
N LEU A 17 -4.71 -4.44 -6.25
CA LEU A 17 -4.33 -3.28 -7.05
C LEU A 17 -5.46 -2.83 -8.00
N VAL A 18 -6.28 -3.76 -8.49
CA VAL A 18 -7.51 -3.41 -9.23
C VAL A 18 -8.52 -2.74 -8.30
N GLN A 19 -8.76 -3.29 -7.11
CA GLN A 19 -9.68 -2.68 -6.13
C GLN A 19 -9.22 -1.28 -5.71
N LEU A 20 -7.92 -1.10 -5.47
CA LEU A 20 -7.31 0.20 -5.19
C LEU A 20 -7.67 1.23 -6.27
N LYS A 21 -7.50 0.87 -7.55
CA LYS A 21 -7.86 1.74 -8.69
C LYS A 21 -9.35 2.06 -8.72
N THR A 22 -10.20 1.08 -8.44
CA THR A 22 -11.65 1.26 -8.39
C THR A 22 -12.06 2.26 -7.30
N GLU A 23 -11.55 2.09 -6.07
CA GLU A 23 -11.87 2.99 -4.96
C GLU A 23 -11.32 4.40 -5.18
N VAL A 24 -10.11 4.53 -5.73
CA VAL A 24 -9.53 5.84 -6.04
C VAL A 24 -10.36 6.58 -7.09
N ARG A 25 -10.78 5.91 -8.16
CA ARG A 25 -11.69 6.49 -9.19
C ARG A 25 -13.05 6.89 -8.63
N ALA A 26 -13.55 6.17 -7.63
CA ALA A 26 -14.79 6.50 -6.94
C ALA A 26 -14.64 7.64 -5.91
N GLY A 27 -13.42 8.15 -5.67
CA GLY A 27 -13.15 9.16 -4.65
C GLY A 27 -13.09 8.60 -3.22
N ASN A 28 -13.11 7.27 -3.06
CA ASN A 28 -13.18 6.59 -1.77
C ASN A 28 -11.77 6.35 -1.19
N PHE A 29 -11.01 7.42 -1.01
CA PHE A 29 -9.66 7.34 -0.48
C PHE A 29 -9.35 8.43 0.54
N ARG A 30 -8.42 8.14 1.45
CA ARG A 30 -7.87 9.16 2.36
C ARG A 30 -6.50 8.80 2.91
N VAL A 31 -5.72 9.82 3.23
CA VAL A 31 -4.46 9.68 3.98
C VAL A 31 -4.77 9.91 5.47
N ILE A 32 -4.30 9.01 6.33
CA ILE A 32 -4.46 9.11 7.78
C ILE A 32 -3.18 9.68 8.37
N LYS A 33 -3.19 10.96 8.75
CA LYS A 33 -2.03 11.56 9.43
C LYS A 33 -1.84 10.96 10.82
N ARG A 34 -0.65 10.47 11.12
CA ARG A 34 -0.28 9.92 12.43
C ARG A 34 0.78 10.80 13.08
N LYS A 35 0.63 11.08 14.38
CA LYS A 35 1.63 11.84 15.16
C LYS A 35 3.03 11.21 15.17
N SER A 36 3.10 9.89 14.95
CA SER A 36 4.35 9.13 14.91
C SER A 36 5.16 9.35 13.62
N GLU A 37 4.58 9.95 12.58
CA GLU A 37 5.27 10.32 11.36
C GLU A 37 5.71 11.78 11.48
N SER A 38 7.01 11.99 11.69
CA SER A 38 7.57 13.32 11.93
C SER A 38 7.71 14.17 10.67
N ARG A 39 7.81 13.53 9.50
CA ARG A 39 7.91 14.20 8.19
C ARG A 39 6.65 13.94 7.37
N ASP A 40 6.17 14.99 6.72
CA ASP A 40 5.02 14.93 5.81
C ASP A 40 5.53 14.95 4.37
N TYR A 41 5.90 13.78 3.84
CA TYR A 41 6.46 13.67 2.49
C TYR A 41 5.46 14.05 1.39
N LEU A 42 4.15 13.97 1.64
CA LEU A 42 3.16 14.53 0.71
C LEU A 42 3.37 16.03 0.56
N ARG A 43 3.50 16.75 1.68
CA ARG A 43 3.78 18.19 1.66
C ARG A 43 5.13 18.50 1.02
N GLU A 44 6.18 17.74 1.32
CA GLU A 44 7.52 17.94 0.75
C GLU A 44 7.54 17.73 -0.77
N PHE A 45 6.74 16.80 -1.30
CA PHE A 45 6.57 16.58 -2.73
C PHE A 45 5.55 17.52 -3.40
N GLY A 46 4.88 18.39 -2.63
CA GLY A 46 3.79 19.23 -3.14
C GLY A 46 2.56 18.43 -3.60
N TRP A 47 2.37 17.22 -3.06
CA TRP A 47 1.28 16.33 -3.42
C TRP A 47 0.04 16.54 -2.54
N THR A 48 -1.11 16.58 -3.19
CA THR A 48 -2.39 16.35 -2.52
C THR A 48 -2.61 14.85 -2.27
N PRO A 49 -3.55 14.46 -1.38
CA PRO A 49 -3.98 13.07 -1.28
C PRO A 49 -4.40 12.48 -2.63
N SER A 50 -5.06 13.26 -3.50
CA SER A 50 -5.44 12.78 -4.84
C SER A 50 -4.21 12.44 -5.67
N ASN A 51 -3.26 13.37 -5.79
CA ASN A 51 -2.04 13.13 -6.58
C ASN A 51 -1.24 11.93 -6.06
N PHE A 52 -1.20 11.75 -4.73
CA PHE A 52 -0.56 10.58 -4.14
C PHE A 52 -1.25 9.27 -4.56
N PHE A 53 -2.58 9.19 -4.48
CA PHE A 53 -3.30 7.98 -4.88
C PHE A 53 -3.28 7.75 -6.40
N ASP A 54 -3.32 8.81 -7.22
CA ASP A 54 -3.11 8.71 -8.67
C ASP A 54 -1.73 8.12 -8.98
N PHE A 55 -0.69 8.62 -8.32
CA PHE A 55 0.66 8.06 -8.42
C PHE A 55 0.69 6.58 -8.03
N LEU A 56 0.05 6.18 -6.92
CA LEU A 56 -0.02 4.77 -6.53
C LEU A 56 -0.75 3.93 -7.58
N CYS A 57 -1.87 4.40 -8.13
CA CYS A 57 -2.63 3.68 -9.15
C CYS A 57 -1.85 3.47 -10.45
N GLU A 58 -1.02 4.44 -10.82
CA GLU A 58 -0.20 4.38 -12.04
C GLU A 58 1.07 3.55 -11.85
N ASN A 59 1.71 3.65 -10.69
CA ASN A 59 3.09 3.18 -10.51
C ASN A 59 3.22 1.93 -9.65
N LEU A 60 2.25 1.62 -8.77
CA LEU A 60 2.35 0.47 -7.89
C LEU A 60 2.07 -0.83 -8.65
N THR A 61 2.97 -1.80 -8.51
CA THR A 61 2.88 -3.12 -9.14
C THR A 61 2.88 -4.22 -8.10
N TYR A 62 2.61 -5.47 -8.53
CA TYR A 62 2.68 -6.61 -7.62
C TYR A 62 4.11 -6.88 -7.11
N GLU A 63 5.13 -6.41 -7.81
CA GLU A 63 6.53 -6.57 -7.39
C GLU A 63 6.90 -5.66 -6.22
N ASP A 64 6.19 -4.52 -6.09
CA ASP A 64 6.36 -3.57 -4.99
C ASP A 64 5.77 -4.10 -3.66
N TRP A 65 5.08 -5.24 -3.69
CA TRP A 65 4.46 -5.85 -2.52
C TRP A 65 5.50 -6.40 -1.54
N LEU A 66 5.35 -6.00 -0.28
CA LEU A 66 6.17 -6.46 0.85
C LEU A 66 5.40 -7.45 1.72
N ASN A 67 4.14 -7.15 2.05
CA ASN A 67 3.35 -8.00 2.95
C ASN A 67 1.85 -7.75 2.80
N GLY A 68 1.04 -8.69 3.29
CA GLY A 68 -0.42 -8.64 3.27
C GLY A 68 -1.10 -9.48 2.17
N PRO A 69 -2.43 -9.65 2.23
CA PRO A 69 -3.32 -9.05 3.22
C PRO A 69 -3.08 -9.64 4.60
N VAL A 70 -3.03 -8.78 5.62
CA VAL A 70 -3.06 -9.18 7.04
C VAL A 70 -4.23 -8.50 7.70
N ASN A 71 -4.99 -9.22 8.53
CA ASN A 71 -6.05 -8.61 9.33
C ASN A 71 -5.47 -7.53 10.24
N ASP A 72 -6.19 -6.41 10.39
CA ASP A 72 -5.81 -5.39 11.36
C ASP A 72 -6.01 -5.92 12.79
N LEU A 73 -4.88 -6.18 13.47
CA LEU A 73 -4.86 -6.79 14.80
C LEU A 73 -5.40 -5.88 15.91
N ASN A 74 -5.69 -4.61 15.61
CA ASN A 74 -6.28 -3.67 16.57
C ASN A 74 -7.81 -3.80 16.70
N GLY A 75 -8.39 -4.89 16.21
CA GLY A 75 -9.82 -5.18 16.32
C GLY A 75 -10.72 -4.32 15.42
N THR A 76 -10.13 -3.60 14.45
CA THR A 76 -10.91 -2.83 13.47
C THR A 76 -10.99 -3.60 12.15
N PRO A 77 -12.14 -3.64 11.46
CA PRO A 77 -12.26 -4.47 10.27
C PRO A 77 -11.34 -4.00 9.13
N GLY A 78 -11.02 -4.90 8.21
CA GLY A 78 -10.26 -4.62 6.99
C GLY A 78 -8.87 -5.25 6.95
N ASN A 79 -8.32 -5.28 5.73
CA ASN A 79 -7.01 -5.84 5.44
C ASN A 79 -5.95 -4.74 5.36
N ILE A 80 -4.76 -5.06 5.84
CA ILE A 80 -3.56 -4.24 5.72
C ILE A 80 -2.66 -4.82 4.63
N TRP A 81 -2.15 -3.92 3.80
CA TRP A 81 -1.24 -4.18 2.71
C TRP A 81 -0.01 -3.28 2.84
N GLU A 82 1.17 -3.85 2.61
CA GLU A 82 2.44 -3.15 2.77
C GLU A 82 3.22 -3.21 1.47
N PHE A 83 3.69 -2.06 1.01
CA PHE A 83 4.41 -1.89 -0.25
C PHE A 83 5.68 -1.07 -0.04
N GLY A 84 6.67 -1.31 -0.88
CA GLY A 84 7.88 -0.52 -0.99
C GLY A 84 7.93 0.15 -2.37
N LYS A 85 8.32 1.42 -2.46
CA LYS A 85 8.47 2.09 -3.76
C LYS A 85 9.66 3.03 -3.77
N HIS A 86 10.44 2.98 -4.85
CA HIS A 86 11.50 3.97 -5.06
C HIS A 86 10.89 5.21 -5.71
N ILE A 87 11.08 6.37 -5.08
CA ILE A 87 10.62 7.68 -5.55
C ILE A 87 11.81 8.63 -5.45
N ASN A 88 12.24 9.20 -6.57
CA ASN A 88 13.42 10.09 -6.65
C ASN A 88 14.68 9.51 -6.00
N GLY A 89 14.92 8.21 -6.19
CA GLY A 89 16.09 7.50 -5.64
C GLY A 89 15.98 7.12 -4.15
N ILE A 90 14.89 7.46 -3.47
CA ILE A 90 14.65 7.12 -2.06
C ILE A 90 13.64 5.98 -1.99
N GLU A 91 13.91 4.97 -1.17
CA GLU A 91 12.98 3.87 -0.92
C GLU A 91 11.93 4.28 0.12
N PHE A 92 10.66 4.22 -0.24
CA PHE A 92 9.52 4.54 0.63
C PHE A 92 8.77 3.28 1.03
N TYR A 93 8.38 3.24 2.30
CA TYR A 93 7.44 2.27 2.83
C TYR A 93 6.02 2.87 2.84
N ILE A 94 5.07 2.10 2.32
CA ILE A 94 3.67 2.49 2.16
C ILE A 94 2.78 1.42 2.80
N LYS A 95 1.92 1.83 3.74
CA LYS A 95 0.94 0.95 4.40
C LYS A 95 -0.47 1.37 4.02
N ILE A 96 -1.23 0.48 3.38
CA ILE A 96 -2.59 0.73 2.90
C ILE A 96 -3.56 -0.18 3.67
N LYS A 97 -4.69 0.38 4.08
CA LYS A 97 -5.81 -0.37 4.64
C LYS A 97 -7.00 -0.35 3.70
N GLU A 98 -7.53 -1.53 3.44
CA GLU A 98 -8.74 -1.78 2.67
C GLU A 98 -9.92 -1.95 3.64
N TYR A 99 -10.70 -0.88 3.83
CA TYR A 99 -11.91 -0.90 4.65
C TYR A 99 -12.76 0.35 4.41
N SER A 100 -13.93 0.17 3.78
CA SER A 100 -14.81 1.26 3.33
C SER A 100 -14.02 2.28 2.50
N GLY A 101 -13.54 1.83 1.34
CA GLY A 101 -12.51 2.52 0.55
C GLY A 101 -11.08 2.16 0.95
N VAL A 102 -10.12 2.98 0.50
CA VAL A 102 -8.69 2.78 0.75
C VAL A 102 -8.11 3.88 1.64
N LYS A 103 -7.29 3.49 2.60
CA LYS A 103 -6.69 4.41 3.57
C LYS A 103 -5.19 4.23 3.57
N CYS A 104 -4.44 5.28 3.25
CA CYS A 104 -3.00 5.26 3.49
C CYS A 104 -2.76 5.50 4.98
N LEU A 105 -2.25 4.48 5.66
CA LEU A 105 -1.96 4.48 7.09
C LEU A 105 -0.54 4.95 7.40
N SER A 106 0.39 4.77 6.45
CA SER A 106 1.78 5.21 6.60
C SER A 106 2.40 5.47 5.24
N PHE A 107 3.17 6.57 5.16
CA PHE A 107 3.99 6.91 4.01
C PHE A 107 5.25 7.64 4.49
N HIS A 108 6.36 6.93 4.49
CA HIS A 108 7.64 7.47 4.94
C HIS A 108 8.80 6.74 4.27
N GLU A 109 9.98 7.36 4.29
CA GLU A 109 11.22 6.70 3.89
C GLU A 109 11.43 5.40 4.67
N ALA A 110 11.84 4.35 3.97
CA ALA A 110 12.06 3.04 4.55
C ALA A 110 13.19 3.11 5.59
N ARG A 111 12.89 2.74 6.83
CA ARG A 111 13.88 2.77 7.94
C ARG A 111 14.93 1.67 7.82
N LYS A 112 14.66 0.68 6.99
CA LYS A 112 15.51 -0.46 6.63
C LYS A 112 15.17 -0.86 5.19
N PRO A 113 16.10 -1.47 4.44
CA PRO A 113 15.81 -1.96 3.09
C PRO A 113 14.57 -2.85 3.05
N CYS A 114 13.67 -2.59 2.11
CA CYS A 114 12.44 -3.36 1.93
C CYS A 114 12.74 -4.74 1.33
N VAL A 115 12.01 -5.76 1.76
CA VAL A 115 12.14 -7.12 1.23
C VAL A 115 11.01 -7.40 0.23
N TYR A 116 11.37 -7.37 -1.06
CA TYR A 116 10.42 -7.56 -2.16
C TYR A 116 10.24 -9.03 -2.51
N HIS A 117 9.19 -9.66 -2.00
CA HIS A 117 8.98 -11.11 -2.14
C HIS A 117 8.52 -11.58 -3.52
N LEU A 118 8.02 -10.66 -4.36
CA LEU A 118 7.46 -10.97 -5.68
C LEU A 118 8.25 -10.35 -6.85
N LYS A 119 9.30 -9.59 -6.57
CA LYS A 119 10.14 -8.97 -7.61
C LYS A 119 10.87 -10.04 -8.43
N GLY A 120 10.78 -9.96 -9.76
CA GLY A 120 11.37 -10.94 -10.68
C GLY A 120 10.60 -12.26 -10.81
N LYS A 121 9.34 -12.31 -10.36
CA LYS A 121 8.44 -13.49 -10.45
C LYS A 121 7.21 -13.23 -11.31
#